data_AF-A0A7W1HLM4-F1
#
_entry.id   AF-A0A7W1HLM4-F1
#
_cell.length_a   1.000
_cell.length_b   1.000
_cell.length_c   1.000
_cell.angle_alpha   90.00
_cell.angle_beta   90.00
_cell.angle_gamma   90.00
#
_symmetry.space_group_name_H-M   'P 1'
#
loop_
_entity.id
_entity.type
_entity.pdbx_description
1 polymer ?
#
loop_
_entity_poly.entity_id
_entity_poly.type
_entity_poly.pdbx_seq_one_letter_code
_entity_poly.pdbx_strand_id
1 'polypeptide(L)'
;MVGGLALLGALGALAFQLKSLSLPEEKSIAILPFRSLSPNSGDAFFAEGLREDVVSRLMKVQGLKVIGRPRADSRARQAADFVAIGRAVGARHLLTG
;
A
#
# COMPACT_ATOMS: atom_id res chain seq x y z
N MET A 1 23.49 -8.94 -44.86
CA MET A 1 22.69 -9.67 -43.85
C MET A 1 22.64 -8.87 -42.54
N VAL A 2 21.84 -7.80 -42.44
CA VAL A 2 21.69 -7.02 -41.18
C VAL A 2 20.24 -6.55 -40.92
N GLY A 3 19.29 -6.79 -41.84
CA GLY A 3 17.93 -6.25 -41.73
C GLY A 3 17.00 -6.94 -40.71
N GLY A 4 17.41 -8.05 -40.10
CA GLY A 4 16.52 -8.87 -39.25
C GLY A 4 16.40 -8.44 -37.79
N LEU A 5 17.40 -7.71 -37.25
CA LEU A 5 17.47 -7.46 -35.81
C LEU A 5 16.68 -6.21 -35.35
N ALA A 6 16.30 -5.33 -36.28
CA ALA A 6 15.56 -4.10 -35.96
C ALA A 6 14.08 -4.37 -35.61
N LEU A 7 13.48 -5.45 -36.14
CA LEU A 7 12.07 -5.78 -35.92
C LEU A 7 11.78 -6.35 -34.52
N LEU A 8 12.73 -7.09 -33.93
CA LEU A 8 12.60 -7.57 -32.55
C LEU A 8 12.72 -6.44 -31.52
N GLY A 9 13.60 -5.46 -31.78
CA GLY A 9 13.71 -4.27 -30.94
C GLY A 9 12.43 -3.43 -30.95
N ALA A 10 11.79 -3.27 -32.11
CA ALA A 10 10.55 -2.53 -32.26
C ALA A 10 9.35 -3.20 -31.57
N LEU A 11 9.22 -4.54 -31.63
CA LEU A 11 8.19 -5.26 -30.87
C LEU A 11 8.37 -5.13 -29.34
N GLY A 12 9.62 -5.22 -28.87
CA GLY A 12 9.94 -5.03 -27.46
C GLY A 12 9.63 -3.61 -26.97
N ALA A 13 9.97 -2.60 -27.76
CA ALA A 13 9.68 -1.20 -27.47
C ALA A 13 8.17 -0.89 -27.50
N LEU A 14 7.42 -1.49 -28.42
CA LEU A 14 5.96 -1.35 -28.49
C LEU A 14 5.27 -2.02 -27.30
N ALA A 15 5.73 -3.20 -26.89
CA ALA A 15 5.23 -3.88 -25.69
C ALA A 15 5.54 -3.08 -24.41
N PHE A 16 6.69 -2.40 -24.36
CA PHE A 16 7.05 -1.52 -23.25
C PHE A 16 6.22 -0.24 -23.21
N GLN A 17 5.96 0.39 -24.36
CA GLN A 17 5.09 1.58 -24.46
C GLN A 17 3.63 1.29 -24.10
N LEU A 18 3.10 0.12 -24.45
CA LEU A 18 1.75 -0.27 -24.05
C LEU A 18 1.63 -0.49 -22.53
N LYS A 19 2.72 -0.87 -21.87
CA LYS A 19 2.76 -1.02 -20.41
C LYS A 19 2.86 0.31 -19.66
N SER A 20 3.15 1.40 -20.37
CA SER A 20 3.13 2.78 -19.87
C SER A 20 1.78 3.49 -20.03
N LEU A 21 0.73 2.79 -20.48
CA LEU A 21 -0.64 3.26 -20.30
C LEU A 21 -0.87 3.41 -18.79
N SER A 22 -0.86 4.66 -18.31
CA SER A 22 -1.11 5.03 -16.92
C SER A 22 -2.32 4.25 -16.39
N LEU A 23 -2.06 3.16 -15.66
CA LEU A 23 -3.07 2.49 -14.88
C LEU A 23 -3.67 3.57 -13.96
N PRO A 24 -5.01 3.69 -13.87
CA PRO A 24 -5.62 4.62 -12.94
C PRO A 24 -4.95 4.42 -11.58
N GLU A 25 -4.45 5.51 -10.96
CA GLU A 25 -3.70 5.39 -9.70
C GLU A 25 -4.46 4.46 -8.76
N GLU A 26 -3.84 3.31 -8.46
CA GLU A 26 -4.51 2.20 -7.80
C GLU A 26 -4.96 2.71 -6.42
N LYS A 27 -6.29 2.81 -6.24
CA LYS A 27 -6.87 3.29 -4.97
C LYS A 27 -6.36 2.36 -3.88
N SER A 28 -5.53 2.88 -2.98
CA SER A 28 -4.82 2.08 -2.00
C SER A 28 -4.78 2.76 -0.64
N ILE A 29 -4.96 1.96 0.40
CA ILE A 29 -4.94 2.42 1.79
C ILE A 29 -4.11 1.46 2.64
N ALA A 30 -3.17 2.01 3.41
CA ALA A 30 -2.47 1.29 4.47
C ALA A 30 -3.06 1.68 5.82
N ILE A 31 -3.34 0.68 6.64
CA ILE A 31 -3.93 0.86 7.96
C ILE A 31 -2.81 0.62 8.97
N LEU A 32 -2.42 1.67 9.68
CA LEU A 32 -1.39 1.60 10.71
C LEU A 32 -1.99 1.05 12.02
N PRO A 33 -1.16 0.51 12.93
CA PRO A 33 -1.61 0.12 14.26
C PRO A 33 -2.30 1.27 14.98
N PHE A 34 -3.49 1.01 15.54
CA PHE A 34 -4.20 1.98 16.37
C PHE A 34 -3.55 2.04 17.75
N ARG A 35 -3.40 3.25 18.29
CA ARG A 35 -2.80 3.46 19.61
C ARG A 35 -3.89 3.56 20.66
N SER A 36 -3.78 2.73 21.69
CA SER A 36 -4.51 3.00 22.92
C SER A 36 -3.95 4.25 23.59
N LEU A 37 -4.81 5.22 23.90
CA LEU A 37 -4.48 6.37 24.74
C LEU A 37 -4.59 6.04 26.24
N SER A 38 -5.12 4.85 26.56
CA SER A 38 -5.28 4.37 27.92
C SER A 38 -4.02 3.65 28.40
N PRO A 39 -3.63 3.81 29.68
CA PRO A 39 -2.53 3.08 30.28
C PRO A 39 -2.88 1.60 30.54
N ASN A 40 -4.14 1.19 30.42
CA ASN A 40 -4.56 -0.19 30.62
C ASN A 40 -4.18 -1.06 29.41
N SER A 41 -3.48 -2.16 29.66
CA SER A 41 -3.07 -3.12 28.63
C SER A 41 -4.25 -3.80 27.93
N GLY A 42 -5.42 -3.91 28.59
CA GLY A 42 -6.63 -4.46 27.97
C GLY A 42 -7.09 -3.66 26.74
N ASP A 43 -6.88 -2.34 26.76
CA ASP A 43 -7.34 -1.44 25.71
C ASP A 43 -6.44 -1.51 24.46
N ALA A 44 -5.21 -2.02 24.59
CA ALA A 44 -4.32 -2.27 23.46
C ALA A 44 -4.84 -3.42 22.57
N PHE A 45 -5.41 -4.47 23.17
CA PHE A 45 -6.04 -5.55 22.42
C PHE A 45 -7.33 -5.09 21.74
N PHE A 46 -8.07 -4.19 22.38
CA PHE A 46 -9.23 -3.57 21.77
C PHE A 46 -8.86 -2.74 20.53
N ALA A 47 -7.82 -1.90 20.62
CA ALA A 47 -7.33 -1.11 19.50
C ALA A 47 -6.90 -1.99 18.31
N GLU A 48 -6.25 -3.13 18.59
CA GLU A 48 -5.85 -4.08 17.57
C GLU A 48 -7.05 -4.81 16.95
N GLY A 49 -8.02 -5.25 17.75
CA GLY A 49 -9.25 -5.86 17.24
C GLY A 49 -10.07 -4.90 16.37
N LEU A 50 -10.15 -3.62 16.75
CA LEU A 50 -10.80 -2.60 15.95
C LEU A 50 -10.09 -2.40 14.60
N ARG A 51 -8.75 -2.39 14.60
CA ARG A 51 -7.95 -2.30 13.38
C ARG A 51 -8.26 -3.46 12.44
N GLU A 52 -8.36 -4.69 12.96
CA GLU A 52 -8.70 -5.87 12.16
C GLU A 52 -10.12 -5.80 11.58
N ASP A 53 -11.10 -5.31 12.33
CA ASP A 53 -12.45 -5.10 11.81
C ASP A 53 -12.47 -4.06 10.67
N VAL A 54 -11.73 -2.95 10.83
CA VAL A 54 -11.60 -1.93 9.78
C VAL A 54 -10.94 -2.50 8.52
N VAL A 55 -9.86 -3.27 8.67
CA VAL A 55 -9.21 -3.97 7.54
C VAL A 55 -10.22 -4.87 6.82
N SER A 56 -10.94 -5.71 7.58
CA SER A 56 -11.90 -6.67 7.05
C SER A 56 -13.04 -6.00 6.29
N ARG A 57 -13.53 -4.86 6.78
CA ARG A 57 -14.57 -4.06 6.11
C ARG A 57 -14.04 -3.41 4.83
N LEU A 58 -12.85 -2.79 4.89
CA LEU A 58 -12.27 -2.11 3.73
C LEU A 58 -11.87 -3.08 2.62
N MET A 59 -11.51 -4.33 2.95
CA MET A 59 -11.23 -5.37 1.95
C MET A 59 -12.44 -5.71 1.06
N LYS A 60 -13.66 -5.39 1.49
CA LYS A 60 -14.89 -5.62 0.71
C LYS A 60 -15.17 -4.51 -0.30
N VAL A 61 -14.43 -3.40 -0.25
CA VAL A 61 -14.61 -2.27 -1.17
C VAL A 61 -13.96 -2.61 -2.51
N GLN A 62 -14.78 -2.76 -3.54
CA GLN A 62 -14.30 -3.11 -4.88
C GLN A 62 -13.35 -2.03 -5.44
N GLY A 63 -12.22 -2.50 -5.97
CA GLY A 63 -11.18 -1.62 -6.52
C GLY A 63 -10.36 -0.85 -5.48
N LEU A 64 -10.47 -1.19 -4.18
CA LEU A 64 -9.61 -0.66 -3.12
C LEU A 64 -8.57 -1.70 -2.69
N LYS A 65 -7.30 -1.37 -2.86
CA LYS A 65 -6.18 -2.17 -2.36
C LYS A 65 -5.92 -1.84 -0.89
N VAL A 66 -6.17 -2.82 -0.02
CA VAL A 66 -5.93 -2.67 1.42
C VAL A 66 -4.61 -3.31 1.80
N ILE A 67 -3.72 -2.52 2.40
CA ILE A 67 -2.44 -2.98 2.95
C ILE A 67 -2.65 -3.14 4.46
N GLY A 68 -3.13 -4.31 4.85
CA GLY A 68 -3.66 -4.57 6.20
C GLY A 68 -2.63 -4.87 7.28
N ARG A 69 -1.39 -5.19 6.90
CA ARG A 69 -0.27 -5.34 7.82
C ARG A 69 0.95 -4.76 7.14
N PRO A 70 1.17 -3.44 7.22
CA PRO A 70 2.43 -2.88 6.77
C PRO A 70 3.54 -3.65 7.50
N ARG A 71 4.62 -4.01 6.79
CA ARG A 71 5.90 -4.30 7.44
C ARG A 71 6.42 -2.98 8.02
N ALA A 72 5.67 -2.49 8.99
CA ALA A 72 6.04 -1.42 9.86
C ALA A 72 7.12 -2.05 10.73
N ASP A 73 8.36 -1.97 10.26
CA ASP A 73 9.50 -1.98 11.16
C ASP A 73 9.13 -1.11 12.37
N SER A 74 9.62 -1.47 13.54
CA SER A 74 9.44 -0.75 14.80
C SER A 74 9.62 0.77 14.68
N ARG A 75 10.32 1.24 13.64
CA ARG A 75 10.45 2.64 13.19
C ARG A 75 9.14 3.32 12.75
N ALA A 76 8.20 2.63 12.12
CA ALA A 76 6.89 3.18 11.74
C ALA A 76 5.97 3.39 12.95
N ARG A 77 6.23 2.73 14.10
CA ARG A 77 5.58 3.07 15.38
C ARG A 77 6.04 4.43 15.93
N GLN A 78 7.19 4.94 15.47
CA GLN A 78 7.81 6.19 15.92
C GLN A 78 7.78 7.30 14.86
N ALA A 79 7.43 6.97 13.61
CA ALA A 79 7.65 7.89 12.50
C ALA A 79 6.62 9.02 12.48
N ALA A 80 7.12 10.24 12.66
CA ALA A 80 6.40 11.49 12.43
C ALA A 80 6.18 11.80 10.94
N ASP A 81 6.68 10.96 10.03
CA ASP A 81 6.63 11.16 8.58
C ASP A 81 5.73 10.12 7.89
N PHE A 82 4.44 10.44 7.82
CA PHE A 82 3.45 9.62 7.13
C PHE A 82 3.73 9.50 5.62
N VAL A 83 4.37 10.50 5.00
CA VAL A 83 4.66 10.46 3.55
C VAL A 83 5.70 9.40 3.24
N ALA A 84 6.76 9.31 4.05
CA ALA A 84 7.77 8.27 3.91
C ALA A 84 7.18 6.86 4.10
N ILE A 85 6.30 6.69 5.09
CA ILE A 85 5.62 5.41 5.33
C ILE A 85 4.76 5.02 4.12
N GLY A 86 3.93 5.95 3.61
CA GLY A 86 3.04 5.71 2.47
C GLY A 86 3.81 5.24 1.24
N ARG A 87 4.94 5.89 0.95
CA ARG A 87 5.85 5.47 -0.13
C ARG A 87 6.46 4.09 0.12
N ALA A 88 6.93 3.83 1.34
CA ALA A 88 7.56 2.56 1.70
C ALA A 88 6.61 1.37 1.55
N VAL A 89 5.33 1.57 1.85
CA VAL A 89 4.31 0.50 1.78
C VAL A 89 3.54 0.49 0.47
N GLY A 90 3.75 1.48 -0.42
CA GLY A 90 3.05 1.62 -1.69
C GLY A 90 1.57 1.95 -1.51
N ALA A 91 1.21 2.72 -0.49
CA ALA A 91 -0.15 3.18 -0.24
C ALA A 91 -0.29 4.67 -0.60
N ARG A 92 -1.40 4.99 -1.26
CA ARG A 92 -1.78 6.38 -1.56
C ARG A 92 -2.40 7.10 -0.36
N HIS A 93 -3.05 6.33 0.52
CA HIS A 93 -3.63 6.83 1.76
C HIS A 93 -3.15 6.04 2.98
N LEU A 94 -3.08 6.72 4.12
CA LEU A 94 -2.77 6.12 5.41
C LEU A 94 -3.91 6.42 6.38
N LEU A 95 -4.30 5.40 7.14
CA LEU A 95 -5.26 5.51 8.24
C LEU A 95 -4.54 5.27 9.56
N THR A 96 -4.72 6.20 10.50
CA THR A 96 -4.16 6.17 11.86
C THR A 96 -5.24 6.55 12.87
N GLY A 97 -5.06 6.14 14.13
CA GLY A 97 -5.99 6.33 15.24
C GLY A 97 -5.35 5.98 16.56
#